data_AF-A0A2M9KQ01-F1
#
_entry.id   AF-A0A2M9KQ01-F1
#
_cell.length_a   1.000
_cell.length_b   1.000
_cell.length_c   1.000
_cell.angle_alpha   90.00
_cell.angle_beta   90.00
_cell.angle_gamma   90.00
#
_symmetry.space_group_name_H-M   'P 1'
#
loop_
_entity.id
_entity.type
_entity.pdbx_description
1 polymer ?
#
loop_
_entity_poly.entity_id
_entity_poly.type
_entity_poly.pdbx_seq_one_letter_code
_entity_poly.pdbx_strand_id
1 'polypeptide(L)'
;MPVTRFSVAASLLVVAAAALPAQSATAAAAPMQVYGAWHCGNDACTWAKVRDMAEFDAANHWLVDRGDGRPSVNVVVLSFVNPLRLLNGTTDAGDAAGVPVGMNQQVVDYFTARGIRVMLSIGGITYTGDWDSALAQSGGLLGQKAAALASKLGVGIEIDYENSSSPNLTGLQAFVDAYRSAHPYDASGADPTARLTVDVAAGDRWLSGIDQYATAHWLTTGNPVLDYANAMVPNKQPSASTATANWQEHLDGKPTYSPPIPPLAPAKFTGSLYIAEGSQVRPECTDFANSVQRATGSWVQNAAPNGAGTSAGLLGFMFWAAEKPSTRGVTTVPPNGCTGGVGAGATAFSAPVPMPPLRQS
;
A
#
# COMPACT_ATOMS: atom_id res chain seq x y z
N MET A 1 86.08 48.72 -0.77
CA MET A 1 85.38 48.13 -1.93
C MET A 1 84.55 46.95 -1.42
N PRO A 2 83.21 47.05 -1.45
CA PRO A 2 82.31 46.04 -0.91
C PRO A 2 81.80 45.11 -2.02
N VAL A 3 81.59 43.82 -1.73
CA VAL A 3 80.78 42.94 -2.59
C VAL A 3 79.80 42.17 -1.70
N THR A 4 78.64 42.82 -1.55
CA THR A 4 77.29 42.28 -1.71
C THR A 4 76.98 40.85 -1.22
N ARG A 5 76.25 40.79 -0.10
CA ARG A 5 75.42 39.65 0.32
C ARG A 5 74.15 39.61 -0.55
N PHE A 6 73.86 38.46 -1.14
CA PHE A 6 72.58 38.19 -1.78
C PHE A 6 71.54 37.80 -0.72
N SER A 7 70.53 38.63 -0.54
CA SER A 7 69.30 38.29 0.17
C SER A 7 68.28 37.75 -0.84
N VAL A 8 67.90 36.47 -0.71
CA VAL A 8 66.78 35.89 -1.45
C VAL A 8 65.50 36.16 -0.65
N ALA A 9 64.63 37.02 -1.17
CA ALA A 9 63.28 37.22 -0.65
C ALA A 9 62.39 36.07 -1.15
N ALA A 10 61.93 35.22 -0.23
CA ALA A 10 60.89 34.23 -0.51
C ALA A 10 59.52 34.89 -0.39
N SER A 11 58.89 35.17 -1.54
CA SER A 11 57.52 35.66 -1.61
C SER A 11 56.55 34.54 -1.22
N LEU A 12 55.88 34.67 -0.07
CA LEU A 12 54.73 33.86 0.31
C LEU A 12 53.54 34.21 -0.60
N LEU A 13 53.24 33.35 -1.57
CA LEU A 13 51.93 33.33 -2.22
C LEU A 13 50.90 32.74 -1.26
N VAL A 14 50.03 33.59 -0.71
CA VAL A 14 48.80 33.15 -0.05
C VAL A 14 47.80 32.76 -1.15
N VAL A 15 47.64 31.46 -1.38
CA VAL A 15 46.55 30.92 -2.20
C VAL A 15 45.28 30.94 -1.34
N ALA A 16 44.42 31.92 -1.57
CA ALA A 16 43.06 31.92 -1.03
C ALA A 16 42.27 30.81 -1.72
N ALA A 17 42.14 29.66 -1.06
CA ALA A 17 41.20 28.61 -1.46
C ALA A 17 39.78 29.14 -1.24
N ALA A 18 39.16 29.65 -2.31
CA ALA A 18 37.74 29.93 -2.32
C ALA A 18 36.99 28.61 -2.15
N ALA A 19 36.40 28.39 -0.98
CA ALA A 19 35.45 27.32 -0.75
C ALA A 19 34.23 27.60 -1.63
N LEU A 20 34.13 26.92 -2.77
CA LEU A 20 32.91 26.87 -3.56
C LEU A 20 31.82 26.26 -2.68
N PRO A 21 30.61 26.85 -2.63
CA PRO A 21 29.50 26.22 -1.92
C PRO A 21 29.26 24.85 -2.55
N ALA A 22 29.34 23.80 -1.73
CA ALA A 22 28.91 22.47 -2.12
C ALA A 22 27.45 22.59 -2.57
N GLN A 23 27.20 22.47 -3.87
CA GLN A 23 25.85 22.31 -4.38
C GLN A 23 25.34 21.00 -3.79
N SER A 24 24.44 21.11 -2.81
CA SER A 24 23.67 19.97 -2.32
C SER A 24 23.04 19.32 -3.54
N ALA A 25 23.51 18.13 -3.92
CA ALA A 25 22.84 17.32 -4.92
C ALA A 25 21.41 17.11 -4.40
N THR A 26 20.42 17.72 -5.04
CA THR A 26 19.01 17.40 -4.80
C THR A 26 18.87 15.91 -5.06
N ALA A 27 18.63 15.12 -4.01
CA ALA A 27 18.36 13.71 -4.14
C ALA A 27 17.23 13.52 -5.16
N ALA A 28 17.41 12.59 -6.10
CA ALA A 28 16.38 12.30 -7.08
C ALA A 28 15.10 11.83 -6.37
N ALA A 29 13.95 12.30 -6.83
CA ALA A 29 12.65 11.90 -6.30
C ALA A 29 12.50 10.37 -6.35
N ALA A 30 11.98 9.76 -5.29
CA ALA A 30 11.82 8.32 -5.24
C ALA A 30 10.82 7.83 -6.30
N PRO A 31 11.13 6.75 -7.03
CA PRO A 31 10.17 6.16 -7.96
C PRO A 31 9.01 5.52 -7.19
N MET A 32 7.79 5.62 -7.71
CA MET A 32 6.67 4.85 -7.18
C MET A 32 6.93 3.36 -7.38
N GLN A 33 6.72 2.56 -6.34
CA GLN A 33 6.87 1.10 -6.36
C GLN A 33 5.53 0.41 -6.22
N VAL A 34 4.59 1.02 -5.47
CA VAL A 34 3.21 0.57 -5.31
C VAL A 34 2.29 1.58 -5.97
N TYR A 35 1.53 1.12 -6.96
CA TYR A 35 0.47 1.92 -7.60
C TYR A 35 -0.70 0.97 -7.86
N GLY A 36 -1.60 0.88 -6.90
CA GLY A 36 -2.56 -0.22 -6.82
C GLY A 36 -3.99 0.18 -6.52
N ALA A 37 -4.90 -0.79 -6.57
CA ALA A 37 -6.31 -0.56 -6.26
C ALA A 37 -6.88 -1.69 -5.41
N TRP A 38 -7.73 -1.34 -4.44
CA TRP A 38 -8.64 -2.29 -3.82
C TRP A 38 -9.83 -2.55 -4.74
N HIS A 39 -10.26 -3.81 -4.84
CA HIS A 39 -11.21 -4.26 -5.85
C HIS A 39 -12.35 -5.07 -5.22
N CYS A 40 -13.59 -4.60 -5.42
CA CYS A 40 -14.77 -5.11 -4.73
C CYS A 40 -15.67 -6.07 -5.53
N GLY A 41 -15.30 -6.47 -6.74
CA GLY A 41 -16.23 -7.24 -7.57
C GLY A 41 -17.49 -6.43 -7.97
N ASN A 42 -18.48 -7.09 -8.57
CA ASN A 42 -19.73 -6.47 -9.05
C ASN A 42 -20.90 -6.60 -8.06
N ASP A 43 -20.64 -7.08 -6.86
CA ASP A 43 -21.63 -7.46 -5.84
C ASP A 43 -21.31 -6.87 -4.46
N ALA A 44 -20.79 -5.63 -4.43
CA ALA A 44 -20.54 -4.86 -3.21
C ALA A 44 -19.51 -5.52 -2.28
N CYS A 45 -18.34 -5.86 -2.83
CA CYS A 45 -17.21 -6.49 -2.13
C CYS A 45 -17.47 -7.91 -1.62
N THR A 46 -18.58 -8.56 -2.02
CA THR A 46 -18.93 -9.89 -1.50
C THR A 46 -18.26 -11.02 -2.28
N TRP A 47 -18.03 -10.87 -3.58
CA TRP A 47 -17.42 -11.88 -4.45
C TRP A 47 -18.11 -13.25 -4.37
N ALA A 48 -19.41 -13.26 -4.11
CA ALA A 48 -20.18 -14.47 -3.80
C ALA A 48 -20.50 -15.29 -5.07
N LYS A 49 -20.07 -14.83 -6.25
CA LYS A 49 -20.30 -15.51 -7.53
C LYS A 49 -19.03 -15.54 -8.37
N VAL A 50 -18.83 -16.67 -9.05
CA VAL A 50 -17.84 -16.78 -10.13
C VAL A 50 -18.19 -15.76 -11.22
N ARG A 51 -17.18 -15.05 -11.72
CA ARG A 51 -17.34 -14.03 -12.74
C ARG A 51 -17.30 -14.65 -14.14
N ASP A 52 -18.13 -14.11 -15.03
CA ASP A 52 -17.90 -14.27 -16.45
C ASP A 52 -16.70 -13.40 -16.83
N MET A 53 -15.65 -14.00 -17.40
CA MET A 53 -14.39 -13.27 -17.59
C MET A 53 -14.45 -12.24 -18.73
N ALA A 54 -15.42 -12.33 -19.65
CA ALA A 54 -15.63 -11.30 -20.66
C ALA A 54 -16.35 -10.07 -20.07
N GLU A 55 -17.38 -10.30 -19.23
CA GLU A 55 -18.01 -9.25 -18.43
C GLU A 55 -17.01 -8.62 -17.46
N PHE A 56 -16.18 -9.43 -16.80
CA PHE A 56 -15.13 -8.97 -15.90
C PHE A 56 -14.13 -8.07 -16.61
N ASP A 57 -13.61 -8.47 -17.77
CA ASP A 57 -12.72 -7.64 -18.59
C ASP A 57 -13.41 -6.35 -19.00
N ALA A 58 -14.62 -6.40 -19.56
CA ALA A 58 -15.35 -5.20 -19.98
C ALA A 58 -15.57 -4.20 -18.84
N ALA A 59 -15.83 -4.69 -17.61
CA ALA A 59 -16.03 -3.86 -16.42
C ALA A 59 -14.72 -3.27 -15.86
N ASN A 60 -13.60 -3.99 -16.02
CA ASN A 60 -12.34 -3.73 -15.33
C ASN A 60 -11.16 -3.46 -16.26
N HIS A 61 -11.40 -3.29 -17.56
CA HIS A 61 -10.35 -3.16 -18.56
C HIS A 61 -9.38 -2.02 -18.26
N TRP A 62 -9.87 -0.94 -17.66
CA TRP A 62 -9.05 0.19 -17.25
C TRP A 62 -7.91 -0.17 -16.29
N LEU A 63 -8.04 -1.23 -15.47
CA LEU A 63 -6.96 -1.69 -14.58
C LEU A 63 -5.80 -2.28 -15.36
N VAL A 64 -6.11 -2.96 -16.47
CA VAL A 64 -5.15 -3.73 -17.27
C VAL A 64 -4.66 -3.03 -18.53
N ASP A 65 -5.37 -1.99 -18.96
CA ASP A 65 -4.99 -1.14 -20.08
C ASP A 65 -5.30 0.33 -19.75
N ARG A 66 -4.25 1.14 -19.71
CA ARG A 66 -4.31 2.60 -19.51
C ARG A 66 -4.50 3.39 -20.82
N GLY A 67 -4.87 2.71 -21.91
CA GLY A 67 -5.07 3.28 -23.25
C GLY A 67 -3.83 3.18 -24.16
N ASP A 68 -2.76 2.55 -23.68
CA ASP A 68 -1.50 2.33 -24.41
C ASP A 68 -1.06 0.85 -24.43
N GLY A 69 -1.93 -0.06 -24.01
CA GLY A 69 -1.64 -1.50 -23.90
C GLY A 69 -0.90 -1.90 -22.62
N ARG A 70 -0.72 -0.99 -21.64
CA ARG A 70 -0.06 -1.28 -20.35
C ARG A 70 -1.06 -1.16 -19.18
N PRO A 71 -0.91 -1.95 -18.10
CA PRO A 71 -1.75 -1.81 -16.91
C PRO A 71 -1.74 -0.42 -16.28
N SER A 72 -2.88 0.04 -15.79
CA SER A 72 -2.98 1.28 -14.99
C SER A 72 -2.43 1.09 -13.57
N VAL A 73 -2.40 -0.15 -13.07
CA VAL A 73 -1.91 -0.49 -11.73
C VAL A 73 -0.90 -1.62 -11.80
N ASN A 74 -0.09 -1.78 -10.75
CA ASN A 74 0.87 -2.88 -10.63
C ASN A 74 0.54 -3.88 -9.52
N VAL A 75 -0.46 -3.57 -8.69
CA VAL A 75 -1.07 -4.49 -7.73
C VAL A 75 -2.58 -4.26 -7.64
N VAL A 76 -3.34 -5.32 -7.45
CA VAL A 76 -4.74 -5.28 -7.04
C VAL A 76 -4.92 -6.07 -5.76
N VAL A 77 -5.73 -5.54 -4.84
CA VAL A 77 -6.10 -6.20 -3.59
C VAL A 77 -7.59 -6.52 -3.67
N LEU A 78 -7.95 -7.80 -3.68
CA LEU A 78 -9.35 -8.22 -3.75
C LEU A 78 -10.00 -8.10 -2.36
N SER A 79 -11.07 -7.34 -2.28
CA SER A 79 -11.79 -6.97 -1.06
C SER A 79 -13.19 -7.62 -1.09
N PHE A 80 -13.58 -8.51 -0.17
CA PHE A 80 -12.84 -8.99 0.99
C PHE A 80 -13.05 -10.48 1.28
N VAL A 81 -12.08 -11.10 1.95
CA VAL A 81 -12.21 -12.41 2.59
C VAL A 81 -12.67 -12.22 4.04
N ASN A 82 -13.69 -12.95 4.47
CA ASN A 82 -14.14 -12.93 5.85
C ASN A 82 -13.22 -13.81 6.74
N PRO A 83 -12.61 -13.26 7.81
CA PRO A 83 -11.65 -13.98 8.65
C PRO A 83 -12.26 -15.17 9.39
N LEU A 84 -13.50 -15.06 9.89
CA LEU A 84 -14.14 -16.14 10.63
C LEU A 84 -14.57 -17.28 9.71
N ARG A 85 -15.05 -16.96 8.51
CA ARG A 85 -15.37 -17.97 7.49
C ARG A 85 -14.11 -18.69 7.01
N LEU A 86 -13.01 -17.96 6.81
CA LEU A 86 -11.70 -18.53 6.47
C LEU A 86 -11.19 -19.47 7.57
N LEU A 87 -11.26 -19.06 8.84
CA LEU A 87 -10.89 -19.91 9.97
C LEU A 87 -11.69 -21.21 9.98
N ASN A 88 -13.01 -21.12 9.83
CA ASN A 88 -13.94 -22.24 9.90
C ASN A 88 -13.93 -23.12 8.64
N GLY A 89 -13.33 -22.66 7.54
CA GLY A 89 -13.39 -23.36 6.25
C GLY A 89 -14.82 -23.45 5.70
N THR A 90 -15.65 -22.43 5.92
CA THR A 90 -17.08 -22.44 5.57
C THR A 90 -17.28 -22.72 4.09
N THR A 91 -18.20 -23.62 3.74
CA THR A 91 -18.58 -23.90 2.35
C THR A 91 -20.08 -23.77 2.20
N ASP A 92 -20.52 -22.88 1.30
CA ASP A 92 -21.92 -22.68 0.94
C ASP A 92 -22.03 -22.14 -0.50
N ALA A 93 -23.13 -21.46 -0.83
CA ALA A 93 -23.34 -20.94 -2.19
C ALA A 93 -22.39 -19.79 -2.56
N GLY A 94 -21.87 -19.04 -1.57
CA GLY A 94 -21.00 -17.89 -1.78
C GLY A 94 -19.52 -18.18 -1.50
N ASP A 95 -19.22 -19.20 -0.69
CA ASP A 95 -17.85 -19.52 -0.28
C ASP A 95 -17.48 -20.99 -0.50
N ALA A 96 -16.20 -21.21 -0.81
CA ALA A 96 -15.57 -22.52 -0.81
C ALA A 96 -14.37 -22.50 0.14
N ALA A 97 -14.42 -23.33 1.19
CA ALA A 97 -13.39 -23.38 2.24
C ALA A 97 -13.08 -22.01 2.90
N GLY A 98 -14.11 -21.18 3.05
CA GLY A 98 -14.05 -19.86 3.69
C GLY A 98 -13.62 -18.73 2.79
N VAL A 99 -13.50 -18.99 1.48
CA VAL A 99 -13.08 -18.02 0.46
C VAL A 99 -14.25 -17.75 -0.48
N PRO A 100 -14.58 -16.48 -0.77
CA PRO A 100 -15.59 -16.14 -1.76
C PRO A 100 -15.29 -16.79 -3.11
N VAL A 101 -16.28 -17.48 -3.71
CA VAL A 101 -16.06 -18.26 -4.94
C VAL A 101 -15.67 -17.41 -6.16
N GLY A 102 -15.96 -16.11 -6.12
CA GLY A 102 -15.50 -15.14 -7.11
C GLY A 102 -14.00 -14.82 -7.02
N MET A 103 -13.37 -14.98 -5.86
CA MET A 103 -11.93 -14.81 -5.66
C MET A 103 -11.19 -16.11 -6.03
N ASN A 104 -11.15 -16.42 -7.31
CA ASN A 104 -10.61 -17.68 -7.82
C ASN A 104 -9.41 -17.48 -8.77
N GLN A 105 -8.82 -18.60 -9.20
CA GLN A 105 -7.62 -18.59 -10.04
C GLN A 105 -7.82 -17.86 -11.38
N GLN A 106 -9.01 -17.87 -11.98
CA GLN A 106 -9.24 -17.16 -13.25
C GLN A 106 -9.10 -15.64 -13.10
N VAL A 107 -9.59 -15.08 -11.99
CA VAL A 107 -9.41 -13.66 -11.66
C VAL A 107 -7.94 -13.35 -11.36
N VAL A 108 -7.25 -14.23 -10.65
CA VAL A 108 -5.82 -14.07 -10.37
C VAL A 108 -5.00 -14.10 -11.68
N ASP A 109 -5.22 -15.11 -12.52
CA ASP A 109 -4.56 -15.29 -13.81
C ASP A 109 -4.82 -14.12 -14.75
N TYR A 110 -6.04 -13.56 -14.72
CA TYR A 110 -6.39 -12.38 -15.50
C TYR A 110 -5.44 -11.21 -15.20
N PHE A 111 -5.18 -10.90 -13.93
CA PHE A 111 -4.27 -9.81 -13.56
C PHE A 111 -2.79 -10.19 -13.74
N THR A 112 -2.39 -11.38 -13.29
CA THR A 112 -0.97 -11.80 -13.31
C THR A 112 -0.45 -11.99 -14.73
N ALA A 113 -1.27 -12.42 -15.68
CA ALA A 113 -0.90 -12.50 -17.10
C ALA A 113 -0.53 -11.14 -17.72
N ARG A 114 -0.90 -10.03 -17.08
CA ARG A 114 -0.54 -8.66 -17.48
C ARG A 114 0.53 -8.03 -16.56
N GLY A 115 1.17 -8.82 -15.70
CA GLY A 115 2.21 -8.35 -14.79
C GLY A 115 1.71 -7.59 -13.56
N ILE A 116 0.41 -7.67 -13.27
CA ILE A 116 -0.19 -7.08 -12.06
C ILE A 116 -0.13 -8.11 -10.94
N ARG A 117 0.42 -7.72 -9.79
CA ARG A 117 0.41 -8.58 -8.58
C ARG A 117 -1.01 -8.63 -8.00
N VAL A 118 -1.38 -9.75 -7.39
CA VAL A 118 -2.69 -9.92 -6.75
C VAL A 118 -2.48 -10.21 -5.28
N MET A 119 -3.32 -9.60 -4.45
CA MET A 119 -3.43 -9.87 -3.02
C MET A 119 -4.90 -10.04 -2.65
N LEU A 120 -5.17 -10.67 -1.51
CA LEU A 120 -6.50 -10.70 -0.92
C LEU A 120 -6.48 -9.92 0.39
N SER A 121 -7.45 -9.02 0.58
CA SER A 121 -7.65 -8.36 1.86
C SER A 121 -8.59 -9.18 2.72
N ILE A 122 -8.14 -9.53 3.93
CA ILE A 122 -8.95 -10.20 4.94
C ILE A 122 -9.53 -9.11 5.85
N GLY A 123 -10.85 -8.92 5.78
CA GLY A 123 -11.58 -8.02 6.68
C GLY A 123 -12.15 -6.77 6.03
N GLY A 124 -11.80 -5.61 6.58
CA GLY A 124 -12.53 -4.36 6.44
C GLY A 124 -13.55 -4.16 7.55
N ILE A 125 -14.06 -2.93 7.71
CA ILE A 125 -14.95 -2.49 8.80
C ILE A 125 -16.19 -3.37 8.97
N THR A 126 -16.63 -4.01 7.88
CA THR A 126 -17.78 -4.93 7.89
C THR A 126 -17.52 -6.18 8.72
N TYR A 127 -16.27 -6.62 8.83
CA TYR A 127 -15.87 -7.87 9.47
C TYR A 127 -15.03 -7.67 10.73
N THR A 128 -15.01 -6.47 11.33
CA THR A 128 -14.29 -6.20 12.59
C THR A 128 -14.64 -7.23 13.68
N GLY A 129 -15.93 -7.54 13.87
CA GLY A 129 -16.36 -8.54 14.85
C GLY A 129 -16.00 -9.99 14.48
N ASP A 130 -15.91 -10.30 13.19
CA ASP A 130 -15.47 -11.62 12.72
C ASP A 130 -13.96 -11.80 12.91
N TRP A 131 -13.17 -10.74 12.73
CA TRP A 131 -11.76 -10.73 13.11
C TRP A 131 -11.59 -10.97 14.61
N ASP A 132 -12.31 -10.23 15.45
CA ASP A 132 -12.27 -10.42 16.92
C ASP A 132 -12.57 -11.87 17.29
N SER A 133 -13.62 -12.43 16.70
CA SER A 133 -14.05 -13.81 16.91
C SER A 133 -12.99 -14.82 16.45
N ALA A 134 -12.43 -14.63 15.26
CA ALA A 134 -11.45 -15.55 14.70
C ALA A 134 -10.12 -15.51 15.48
N LEU A 135 -9.64 -14.32 15.88
CA LEU A 135 -8.44 -14.15 16.68
C LEU A 135 -8.61 -14.72 18.09
N ALA A 136 -9.79 -14.56 18.70
CA ALA A 136 -10.11 -15.15 20.00
C ALA A 136 -10.19 -16.68 19.95
N GLN A 137 -10.66 -17.25 18.83
CA GLN A 137 -10.69 -18.69 18.62
C GLN A 137 -9.29 -19.27 18.40
N SER A 138 -8.57 -18.77 17.39
CA SER A 138 -7.18 -19.13 17.13
C SER A 138 -6.56 -18.25 16.03
N GLY A 139 -5.85 -17.19 16.44
CA GLY A 139 -5.06 -16.38 15.50
C GLY A 139 -4.03 -17.20 14.70
N GLY A 140 -3.35 -18.15 15.35
CA GLY A 140 -2.39 -19.02 14.69
C GLY A 140 -3.00 -19.92 13.60
N LEU A 141 -4.17 -20.53 13.85
CA LEU A 141 -4.84 -21.31 12.81
C LEU A 141 -5.33 -20.42 11.67
N LEU A 142 -5.87 -19.23 11.97
CA LEU A 142 -6.25 -18.26 10.94
C LEU A 142 -5.05 -17.90 10.05
N GLY A 143 -3.87 -17.67 10.64
CA GLY A 143 -2.63 -17.39 9.91
C GLY A 143 -2.20 -18.54 9.00
N GLN A 144 -2.31 -19.79 9.47
CA GLN A 144 -2.06 -20.97 8.64
C GLN A 144 -3.05 -21.09 7.47
N LYS A 145 -4.33 -20.79 7.70
CA LYS A 145 -5.37 -20.80 6.65
C LYS A 145 -5.12 -19.72 5.60
N ALA A 146 -4.76 -18.50 6.04
CA ALA A 146 -4.38 -17.42 5.14
C ALA A 146 -3.13 -17.77 4.31
N ALA A 147 -2.10 -18.36 4.92
CA ALA A 147 -0.91 -18.80 4.21
C ALA A 147 -1.21 -19.92 3.19
N ALA A 148 -2.06 -20.88 3.56
CA ALA A 148 -2.49 -21.93 2.64
C ALA A 148 -3.30 -21.37 1.46
N LEU A 149 -4.14 -20.37 1.71
CA LEU A 149 -4.87 -19.65 0.67
C LEU A 149 -3.93 -18.89 -0.27
N ALA A 150 -2.97 -18.15 0.29
CA ALA A 150 -1.92 -17.47 -0.46
C ALA A 150 -1.17 -18.44 -1.39
N SER A 151 -0.74 -19.59 -0.87
CA SER A 151 -0.10 -20.65 -1.68
C SER A 151 -1.00 -21.22 -2.77
N LYS A 152 -2.28 -21.44 -2.45
CA LYS A 152 -3.24 -22.04 -3.38
C LYS A 152 -3.44 -21.15 -4.62
N LEU A 153 -3.49 -19.84 -4.43
CA LEU A 153 -3.78 -18.88 -5.49
C LEU A 153 -2.53 -18.18 -6.06
N GLY A 154 -1.38 -18.28 -5.37
CA GLY A 154 -0.16 -17.57 -5.75
C GLY A 154 -0.26 -16.06 -5.53
N VAL A 155 -0.85 -15.64 -4.40
CA VAL A 155 -1.19 -14.24 -4.09
C VAL A 155 -0.64 -13.82 -2.73
N GLY A 156 -0.50 -12.50 -2.51
CA GLY A 156 -0.22 -11.96 -1.17
C GLY A 156 -1.48 -11.80 -0.32
N ILE A 157 -1.29 -11.42 0.94
CA ILE A 157 -2.39 -11.13 1.88
C ILE A 157 -2.25 -9.73 2.45
N GLU A 158 -3.38 -9.05 2.62
CA GLU A 158 -3.50 -7.85 3.42
C GLU A 158 -4.34 -8.13 4.67
N ILE A 159 -3.84 -7.65 5.81
CA ILE A 159 -4.57 -7.60 7.08
C ILE A 159 -5.37 -6.32 7.09
N ASP A 160 -6.69 -6.43 6.99
CA ASP A 160 -7.61 -5.30 7.12
C ASP A 160 -8.49 -5.50 8.36
N TYR A 161 -7.86 -5.30 9.53
CA TYR A 161 -8.51 -5.51 10.82
C TYR A 161 -8.85 -4.18 11.48
N GLU A 162 -10.12 -3.81 11.40
CA GLU A 162 -10.59 -2.46 11.70
C GLU A 162 -11.13 -2.28 13.14
N ASN A 163 -10.53 -2.95 14.15
CA ASN A 163 -10.90 -2.74 15.57
C ASN A 163 -10.07 -1.62 16.20
N SER A 164 -10.66 -0.42 16.27
CA SER A 164 -9.97 0.75 16.86
C SER A 164 -10.08 0.87 18.38
N SER A 165 -10.93 0.08 19.03
CA SER A 165 -11.19 0.27 20.47
C SER A 165 -10.35 -0.64 21.34
N SER A 166 -10.27 -1.92 20.98
CA SER A 166 -9.56 -2.93 21.76
C SER A 166 -9.10 -4.08 20.85
N PRO A 167 -8.16 -3.83 19.91
CA PRO A 167 -7.71 -4.85 18.99
C PRO A 167 -7.05 -6.02 19.73
N ASN A 168 -7.31 -7.25 19.31
CA ASN A 168 -6.67 -8.45 19.86
C ASN A 168 -5.25 -8.62 19.29
N LEU A 169 -4.32 -7.80 19.77
CA LEU A 169 -2.93 -7.76 19.27
C LEU A 169 -2.18 -9.08 19.51
N THR A 170 -2.47 -9.80 20.59
CA THR A 170 -1.86 -11.12 20.85
C THR A 170 -2.31 -12.15 19.81
N GLY A 171 -3.62 -12.21 19.52
CA GLY A 171 -4.14 -13.07 18.46
C GLY A 171 -3.60 -12.67 17.09
N LEU A 172 -3.51 -11.37 16.81
CA LEU A 172 -2.99 -10.86 15.55
C LEU A 172 -1.50 -11.16 15.36
N GLN A 173 -0.68 -11.05 16.41
CA GLN A 173 0.71 -11.50 16.38
C GLN A 173 0.80 -13.00 16.08
N ALA A 174 -0.03 -13.83 16.72
CA ALA A 174 -0.05 -15.27 16.43
C ALA A 174 -0.45 -15.57 14.97
N PHE A 175 -1.35 -14.78 14.38
CA PHE A 175 -1.67 -14.84 12.95
C PHE A 175 -0.44 -14.53 12.09
N VAL A 176 0.26 -13.43 12.37
CA VAL A 176 1.44 -13.00 11.62
C VAL A 176 2.56 -14.03 11.73
N ASP A 177 2.84 -14.56 12.92
CA ASP A 177 3.86 -15.59 13.14
C ASP A 177 3.56 -16.87 12.35
N ALA A 178 2.30 -17.31 12.38
CA ALA A 178 1.87 -18.49 11.63
C ALA A 178 1.95 -18.28 10.12
N TYR A 179 1.59 -17.10 9.62
CA TYR A 179 1.75 -16.77 8.20
C TYR A 179 3.22 -16.77 7.80
N ARG A 180 4.08 -16.09 8.58
CA ARG A 180 5.52 -15.98 8.31
C ARG A 180 6.28 -17.29 8.47
N SER A 181 5.76 -18.23 9.27
CA SER A 181 6.31 -19.59 9.33
C SER A 181 6.14 -20.37 8.03
N ALA A 182 5.09 -20.09 7.25
CA ALA A 182 4.88 -20.69 5.94
C ALA A 182 5.56 -19.89 4.83
N HIS A 183 5.44 -18.55 4.90
CA HIS A 183 5.93 -17.60 3.90
C HIS A 183 6.84 -16.55 4.56
N PRO A 184 8.14 -16.86 4.74
CA PRO A 184 9.11 -15.92 5.29
C PRO A 184 9.15 -14.60 4.51
N TYR A 185 9.64 -13.54 5.15
CA TYR A 185 9.81 -12.24 4.48
C TYR A 185 10.73 -12.37 3.26
N ASP A 186 10.27 -11.93 2.08
CA ASP A 186 11.04 -11.91 0.84
C ASP A 186 11.29 -10.47 0.36
N ALA A 187 12.48 -9.95 0.66
CA ALA A 187 12.90 -8.61 0.24
C ALA A 187 13.00 -8.46 -1.29
N SER A 188 13.18 -9.55 -2.03
CA SER A 188 13.24 -9.51 -3.50
C SER A 188 11.86 -9.32 -4.13
N GLY A 189 10.79 -9.64 -3.41
CA GLY A 189 9.42 -9.65 -3.93
C GLY A 189 9.20 -10.64 -5.07
N ALA A 190 10.07 -11.65 -5.22
CA ALA A 190 9.93 -12.68 -6.23
C ALA A 190 8.76 -13.59 -5.90
N ASP A 191 8.63 -13.98 -4.63
CA ASP A 191 7.53 -14.79 -4.13
C ASP A 191 6.29 -13.92 -3.83
N PRO A 192 5.21 -14.01 -4.61
CA PRO A 192 3.99 -13.26 -4.32
C PRO A 192 3.34 -13.67 -2.99
N THR A 193 3.52 -14.92 -2.54
CA THR A 193 2.92 -15.43 -1.31
C THR A 193 3.59 -14.86 -0.05
N ALA A 194 4.83 -14.41 -0.17
CA ALA A 194 5.55 -13.71 0.88
C ALA A 194 5.08 -12.26 1.07
N ARG A 195 4.27 -11.67 0.18
CA ARG A 195 3.74 -10.32 0.35
C ARG A 195 2.67 -10.32 1.45
N LEU A 196 2.97 -9.68 2.59
CA LEU A 196 2.02 -9.48 3.69
C LEU A 196 2.00 -8.00 4.09
N THR A 197 0.83 -7.37 3.97
CA THR A 197 0.62 -5.95 4.30
C THR A 197 -0.44 -5.80 5.39
N VAL A 198 -0.56 -4.58 5.90
CA VAL A 198 -1.61 -4.19 6.84
C VAL A 198 -2.26 -2.90 6.36
N ASP A 199 -3.58 -2.82 6.43
CA ASP A 199 -4.29 -1.55 6.27
C ASP A 199 -4.34 -0.85 7.64
N VAL A 200 -3.86 0.38 7.68
CA VAL A 200 -3.84 1.25 8.87
C VAL A 200 -4.72 2.46 8.61
N ALA A 201 -5.18 3.14 9.65
CA ALA A 201 -6.07 4.27 9.46
C ALA A 201 -5.44 5.36 8.58
N ALA A 202 -6.27 6.29 8.07
CA ALA A 202 -5.78 7.41 7.25
C ALA A 202 -4.64 8.22 7.92
N GLY A 203 -4.65 8.27 9.25
CA GLY A 203 -3.61 8.79 10.15
C GLY A 203 -3.71 8.08 11.51
N ASP A 204 -2.73 8.27 12.39
CA ASP A 204 -2.55 7.57 13.69
C ASP A 204 -3.62 7.85 14.79
N ARG A 205 -4.78 8.38 14.41
CA ARG A 205 -5.87 8.78 15.34
C ARG A 205 -6.93 7.70 15.53
N TRP A 206 -7.01 6.77 14.58
CA TRP A 206 -7.94 5.65 14.57
C TRP A 206 -7.12 4.38 14.31
N LEU A 207 -7.55 3.21 14.77
CA LEU A 207 -6.70 2.00 14.82
C LEU A 207 -5.38 2.17 15.57
N SER A 208 -5.31 3.14 16.49
CA SER A 208 -4.06 3.50 17.18
C SER A 208 -3.38 2.31 17.86
N GLY A 209 -4.12 1.36 18.41
CA GLY A 209 -3.55 0.13 19.00
C GLY A 209 -2.85 -0.76 17.97
N ILE A 210 -3.37 -0.84 16.74
CA ILE A 210 -2.73 -1.56 15.64
C ILE A 210 -1.54 -0.75 15.11
N ASP A 211 -1.69 0.56 14.94
CA ASP A 211 -0.59 1.45 14.50
C ASP A 211 0.61 1.34 15.47
N GLN A 212 0.35 1.43 16.78
CA GLN A 212 1.36 1.24 17.83
C GLN A 212 2.12 -0.08 17.65
N TYR A 213 1.39 -1.17 17.44
CA TYR A 213 1.99 -2.50 17.38
C TYR A 213 2.73 -2.74 16.06
N ALA A 214 2.10 -2.40 14.94
CA ALA A 214 2.64 -2.62 13.61
C ALA A 214 3.92 -1.80 13.38
N THR A 215 3.94 -0.52 13.76
CA THR A 215 5.12 0.33 13.62
C THR A 215 6.27 -0.10 14.53
N ALA A 216 5.96 -0.53 15.77
CA ALA A 216 6.97 -0.98 16.73
C ALA A 216 7.58 -2.35 16.40
N HIS A 217 6.81 -3.26 15.81
CA HIS A 217 7.18 -4.68 15.70
C HIS A 217 7.29 -5.21 14.28
N TRP A 218 6.47 -4.69 13.36
CA TRP A 218 6.30 -5.33 12.05
C TRP A 218 6.86 -4.55 10.88
N LEU A 219 6.74 -3.23 10.93
CA LEU A 219 7.10 -2.31 9.84
C LEU A 219 8.50 -1.69 10.04
N THR A 220 9.33 -2.29 10.90
CA THR A 220 10.71 -1.84 11.08
C THR A 220 11.55 -2.09 9.83
N THR A 221 12.55 -1.26 9.57
CA THR A 221 13.44 -1.43 8.41
C THR A 221 14.59 -2.38 8.67
N GLY A 222 14.95 -2.61 9.93
CA GLY A 222 16.05 -3.50 10.32
C GLY A 222 15.67 -4.99 10.38
N ASN A 223 14.42 -5.29 10.72
CA ASN A 223 13.88 -6.65 10.72
C ASN A 223 12.39 -6.61 10.32
N PRO A 224 12.09 -6.39 9.03
CA PRO A 224 10.71 -6.27 8.58
C PRO A 224 9.97 -7.61 8.70
N VAL A 225 8.81 -7.55 9.35
CA VAL A 225 7.83 -8.65 9.39
C VAL A 225 6.72 -8.39 8.39
N LEU A 226 6.35 -7.14 8.14
CA LEU A 226 5.41 -6.75 7.10
C LEU A 226 6.12 -5.96 6.00
N ASP A 227 5.57 -6.06 4.81
CA ASP A 227 6.12 -5.43 3.62
C ASP A 227 5.93 -3.92 3.64
N TYR A 228 4.70 -3.49 3.87
CA TYR A 228 4.31 -2.10 4.04
C TYR A 228 2.91 -2.01 4.65
N ALA A 229 2.58 -0.82 5.13
CA ALA A 229 1.23 -0.44 5.48
C ALA A 229 0.58 0.40 4.38
N ASN A 230 -0.72 0.22 4.18
CA ASN A 230 -1.54 1.13 3.39
C ASN A 230 -2.25 2.08 4.35
N ALA A 231 -2.24 3.39 4.08
CA ALA A 231 -3.14 4.29 4.79
C ALA A 231 -4.54 4.14 4.19
N MET A 232 -5.53 3.73 4.97
CA MET A 232 -6.92 3.74 4.56
C MET A 232 -7.34 5.12 4.04
N VAL A 233 -8.31 5.13 3.14
CA VAL A 233 -9.02 6.37 2.82
C VAL A 233 -9.80 6.85 4.05
N PRO A 234 -9.77 8.16 4.41
CA PRO A 234 -10.64 8.68 5.46
C PRO A 234 -12.10 8.62 5.01
N ASN A 235 -13.07 8.93 5.88
CA ASN A 235 -14.51 8.85 5.55
C ASN A 235 -14.95 9.57 4.25
N LYS A 236 -14.16 10.52 3.74
CA LYS A 236 -14.38 11.18 2.44
C LYS A 236 -13.06 11.51 1.77
N GLN A 237 -13.07 11.66 0.45
CA GLN A 237 -11.89 12.14 -0.30
C GLN A 237 -11.31 13.41 0.34
N PRO A 238 -10.07 13.37 0.85
CA PRO A 238 -9.44 14.53 1.47
C PRO A 238 -8.99 15.55 0.41
N SER A 239 -8.78 16.80 0.83
CA SER A 239 -7.97 17.73 0.03
C SER A 239 -6.49 17.29 0.00
N ALA A 240 -5.68 17.82 -0.92
CA ALA A 240 -4.25 17.54 -0.96
C ALA A 240 -3.51 17.85 0.35
N SER A 241 -3.84 18.97 1.00
CA SER A 241 -3.27 19.34 2.30
C SER A 241 -3.70 18.39 3.42
N THR A 242 -4.96 17.96 3.41
CA THR A 242 -5.48 17.01 4.41
C THR A 242 -4.87 15.62 4.22
N ALA A 243 -4.74 15.17 2.97
CA ALA A 243 -4.14 13.89 2.62
C ALA A 243 -2.69 13.82 3.12
N THR A 244 -1.88 14.81 2.74
CA THR A 244 -0.46 14.88 3.16
C THR A 244 -0.31 15.07 4.66
N ALA A 245 -1.18 15.83 5.33
CA ALA A 245 -1.17 15.93 6.79
C ALA A 245 -1.47 14.59 7.46
N ASN A 246 -2.49 13.85 6.99
CA ASN A 246 -2.82 12.53 7.53
C ASN A 246 -1.67 11.53 7.34
N TRP A 247 -1.06 11.49 6.15
CA TRP A 247 0.09 10.62 5.89
C TRP A 247 1.35 11.02 6.66
N GLN A 248 1.56 12.32 6.88
CA GLN A 248 2.67 12.81 7.69
C GLN A 248 2.55 12.35 9.14
N GLU A 249 1.34 12.18 9.68
CA GLU A 249 1.17 11.65 11.05
C GLU A 249 1.83 10.29 11.21
N HIS A 250 1.66 9.37 10.24
CA HIS A 250 2.32 8.06 10.26
C HIS A 250 3.85 8.18 10.23
N LEU A 251 4.38 9.10 9.43
CA LEU A 251 5.82 9.33 9.34
C LEU A 251 6.40 9.93 10.62
N ASP A 252 5.63 10.76 11.32
CA ASP A 252 6.04 11.40 12.57
C ASP A 252 5.78 10.51 13.80
N GLY A 253 4.84 9.58 13.69
CA GLY A 253 4.25 8.86 14.81
C GLY A 253 3.48 9.77 15.77
N LYS A 254 3.13 9.21 16.93
CA LYS A 254 2.47 9.91 18.04
C LYS A 254 3.22 9.67 19.35
N PRO A 255 4.31 10.42 19.63
CA PRO A 255 5.10 10.24 20.84
C PRO A 255 4.35 10.55 22.14
N THR A 256 3.23 11.28 22.06
CA THR A 256 2.40 11.65 23.22
C THR A 256 1.32 10.62 23.55
N TYR A 257 1.16 9.57 22.74
CA TYR A 257 0.24 8.47 23.04
C TYR A 257 0.83 7.55 24.11
N SER A 258 -0.01 6.77 24.77
CA SER A 258 0.41 5.80 25.79
C SER A 258 -0.18 4.41 25.47
N PRO A 259 0.62 3.46 24.96
CA PRO A 259 2.02 3.62 24.55
C PRO A 259 2.19 4.55 23.33
N PRO A 260 3.40 5.09 23.08
CA PRO A 260 3.67 5.88 21.88
C PRO A 260 3.44 5.09 20.59
N ILE A 261 3.08 5.77 19.50
CA ILE A 261 3.20 5.24 18.13
C ILE A 261 4.56 5.70 17.59
N PRO A 262 5.52 4.80 17.33
CA PRO A 262 6.77 5.14 16.67
C PRO A 262 6.59 5.68 15.24
N PRO A 263 7.52 6.50 14.74
CA PRO A 263 7.59 6.87 13.33
C PRO A 263 7.59 5.67 12.37
N LEU A 264 6.87 5.78 11.26
CA LEU A 264 6.92 4.83 10.15
C LEU A 264 7.90 5.31 9.07
N ALA A 265 8.71 4.40 8.55
CA ALA A 265 9.60 4.73 7.44
C ALA A 265 8.80 5.00 6.15
N PRO A 266 9.12 6.05 5.36
CA PRO A 266 8.46 6.29 4.07
C PRO A 266 8.48 5.07 3.14
N ALA A 267 9.58 4.31 3.15
CA ALA A 267 9.74 3.06 2.40
C ALA A 267 8.85 1.89 2.85
N LYS A 268 8.00 2.07 3.88
CA LYS A 268 7.08 1.06 4.43
C LYS A 268 5.62 1.51 4.38
N PHE A 269 5.32 2.51 3.55
CA PHE A 269 4.01 3.15 3.59
C PHE A 269 3.51 3.56 2.20
N THR A 270 2.21 3.44 1.96
CA THR A 270 1.53 4.04 0.81
C THR A 270 0.47 5.03 1.29
N GLY A 271 0.18 6.04 0.48
CA GLY A 271 -0.97 6.92 0.70
C GLY A 271 -2.16 6.47 -0.14
N SER A 272 -3.38 6.68 0.34
CA SER A 272 -4.58 6.25 -0.41
C SER A 272 -5.60 7.33 -0.66
N LEU A 273 -6.33 7.15 -1.76
CA LEU A 273 -7.33 8.09 -2.25
C LEU A 273 -8.54 7.34 -2.84
N TYR A 274 -9.72 7.96 -2.78
CA TYR A 274 -10.90 7.45 -3.46
C TYR A 274 -10.80 7.66 -4.97
N ILE A 275 -11.29 6.69 -5.74
CA ILE A 275 -11.57 6.81 -7.19
C ILE A 275 -13.07 6.90 -7.47
N ALA A 276 -13.89 6.32 -6.59
CA ALA A 276 -15.34 6.41 -6.61
C ALA A 276 -15.86 6.43 -5.17
N GLU A 277 -16.76 7.37 -4.85
CA GLU A 277 -17.29 7.53 -3.49
C GLU A 277 -18.71 8.10 -3.50
N GLY A 278 -19.65 7.41 -2.84
CA GLY A 278 -21.05 7.82 -2.83
C GLY A 278 -21.58 7.98 -4.26
N SER A 279 -22.13 9.14 -4.60
CA SER A 279 -22.63 9.44 -5.95
C SER A 279 -21.60 10.12 -6.87
N GLN A 280 -20.31 10.15 -6.49
CA GLN A 280 -19.28 10.92 -7.20
C GLN A 280 -18.16 10.02 -7.72
N VAL A 281 -17.94 10.05 -9.03
CA VAL A 281 -16.69 9.56 -9.62
C VAL A 281 -15.65 10.66 -9.40
N ARG A 282 -14.52 10.29 -8.81
CA ARG A 282 -13.51 11.25 -8.36
C ARG A 282 -12.55 11.62 -9.50
N PRO A 283 -11.92 12.82 -9.48
CA PRO A 283 -10.88 13.16 -10.46
C PRO A 283 -9.72 12.15 -10.47
N GLU A 284 -9.43 11.50 -9.34
CA GLU A 284 -8.50 10.39 -9.25
C GLU A 284 -8.82 9.27 -10.25
N CYS A 285 -10.09 9.08 -10.60
CA CYS A 285 -10.54 8.15 -11.62
C CYS A 285 -10.54 8.76 -13.02
N THR A 286 -11.08 9.96 -13.22
CA THR A 286 -11.41 10.46 -14.58
C THR A 286 -10.56 11.63 -15.08
N ASP A 287 -9.88 12.35 -14.20
CA ASP A 287 -9.15 13.58 -14.53
C ASP A 287 -7.91 13.75 -13.65
N PHE A 288 -6.81 13.13 -14.09
CA PHE A 288 -5.53 13.19 -13.38
C PHE A 288 -5.06 14.63 -13.13
N ALA A 289 -5.25 15.54 -14.09
CA ALA A 289 -4.72 16.90 -14.00
C ALA A 289 -5.32 17.67 -12.80
N ASN A 290 -6.57 17.38 -12.45
CA ASN A 290 -7.30 18.02 -11.35
C ASN A 290 -7.41 17.14 -10.08
N SER A 291 -6.66 16.04 -10.03
CA SER A 291 -6.73 15.08 -8.92
C SER A 291 -5.82 15.39 -7.74
N VAL A 292 -6.17 14.87 -6.57
CA VAL A 292 -5.32 14.91 -5.38
C VAL A 292 -4.04 14.10 -5.59
N GLN A 293 -4.11 12.98 -6.32
CA GLN A 293 -2.89 12.21 -6.65
C GLN A 293 -1.88 13.06 -7.43
N ARG A 294 -2.31 13.90 -8.37
CA ARG A 294 -1.42 14.84 -9.08
C ARG A 294 -0.87 15.90 -8.15
N ALA A 295 -1.73 16.52 -7.34
CA ALA A 295 -1.34 17.59 -6.42
C ALA A 295 -0.36 17.13 -5.33
N THR A 296 -0.43 15.86 -4.93
CA THR A 296 0.39 15.28 -3.85
C THR A 296 1.55 14.43 -4.35
N GLY A 297 1.62 14.09 -5.64
CA GLY A 297 2.63 13.18 -6.17
C GLY A 297 4.08 13.58 -5.85
N SER A 298 4.41 14.88 -5.95
CA SER A 298 5.74 15.36 -5.56
C SER A 298 6.03 15.14 -4.07
N TRP A 299 5.05 15.34 -3.19
CA TRP A 299 5.21 15.04 -1.77
C TRP A 299 5.39 13.54 -1.55
N VAL A 300 4.58 12.70 -2.19
CA VAL A 300 4.68 11.23 -2.10
C VAL A 300 6.07 10.75 -2.56
N GLN A 301 6.70 11.35 -3.56
CA GLN A 301 8.04 10.94 -3.99
C GLN A 301 9.18 11.51 -3.14
N ASN A 302 8.92 12.48 -2.26
CA ASN A 302 9.96 13.24 -1.54
C ASN A 302 9.77 13.32 -0.02
N ALA A 303 8.72 12.72 0.55
CA ALA A 303 8.44 12.76 1.99
C ALA A 303 9.64 12.26 2.80
N ALA A 304 10.20 13.11 3.66
CA ALA A 304 11.42 12.78 4.39
C ALA A 304 11.13 11.75 5.51
N PRO A 305 12.08 10.84 5.80
CA PRO A 305 11.99 10.02 7.00
C PRO A 305 12.08 10.91 8.25
N ASN A 306 11.32 10.56 9.29
CA ASN A 306 11.36 11.26 10.58
C ASN A 306 11.58 10.29 11.73
N GLY A 307 12.79 9.74 11.84
CA GLY A 307 13.16 8.81 12.92
C GLY A 307 13.08 7.32 12.57
N ALA A 308 12.47 6.97 11.43
CA ALA A 308 12.48 5.61 10.88
C ALA A 308 12.87 5.62 9.39
N GLY A 309 13.74 4.69 9.01
CA GLY A 309 14.28 4.60 7.64
C GLY A 309 15.30 5.69 7.31
N THR A 310 15.76 5.71 6.06
CA THR A 310 16.82 6.60 5.59
C THR A 310 16.51 7.22 4.24
N SER A 311 15.65 6.61 3.44
CA SER A 311 15.27 7.14 2.14
C SER A 311 13.95 7.93 2.20
N ALA A 312 13.88 8.96 1.36
CA ALA A 312 12.71 9.81 1.21
C ALA A 312 11.69 9.21 0.23
N GLY A 313 10.44 9.62 0.34
CA GLY A 313 9.31 9.23 -0.50
C GLY A 313 8.57 8.01 0.01
N LEU A 314 7.25 8.02 -0.05
CA LEU A 314 6.42 6.85 0.17
C LEU A 314 6.62 5.81 -0.96
N LEU A 315 6.12 4.59 -0.76
CA LEU A 315 6.11 3.56 -1.80
C LEU A 315 5.15 3.90 -2.96
N GLY A 316 4.11 4.68 -2.72
CA GLY A 316 3.23 5.21 -3.75
C GLY A 316 1.77 5.29 -3.31
N PHE A 317 0.85 4.91 -4.21
CA PHE A 317 -0.58 5.10 -4.04
C PHE A 317 -1.38 3.78 -4.05
N MET A 318 -2.42 3.75 -3.23
CA MET A 318 -3.52 2.78 -3.34
C MET A 318 -4.87 3.50 -3.54
N PHE A 319 -5.76 2.91 -4.33
CA PHE A 319 -7.02 3.54 -4.72
C PHE A 319 -8.25 2.74 -4.27
N TRP A 320 -9.18 3.41 -3.58
CA TRP A 320 -10.43 2.81 -3.09
C TRP A 320 -11.67 3.36 -3.85
N ALA A 321 -12.59 2.55 -4.38
CA ALA A 321 -12.42 1.16 -4.75
C ALA A 321 -12.75 0.99 -6.22
N ALA A 322 -12.08 0.02 -6.85
CA ALA A 322 -12.39 -0.44 -8.18
C ALA A 322 -13.67 -1.26 -8.20
N GLU A 323 -14.35 -1.18 -9.33
CA GLU A 323 -15.64 -1.78 -9.64
C GLU A 323 -16.78 -1.24 -8.79
N LYS A 324 -17.32 -2.03 -7.84
CA LYS A 324 -18.54 -1.69 -7.12
C LYS A 324 -18.39 -1.93 -5.61
N PRO A 325 -18.01 -0.89 -4.84
CA PRO A 325 -17.86 -1.02 -3.38
C PRO A 325 -19.17 -1.11 -2.59
N SER A 326 -20.30 -0.76 -3.20
CA SER A 326 -21.59 -0.74 -2.51
C SER A 326 -22.74 -1.04 -3.47
N THR A 327 -23.88 -1.46 -2.90
CA THR A 327 -25.13 -1.60 -3.66
C THR A 327 -25.70 -0.25 -4.12
N ARG A 328 -25.20 0.85 -3.55
CA ARG A 328 -25.57 2.23 -3.88
C ARG A 328 -24.34 3.02 -4.26
N GLY A 329 -24.53 4.05 -5.08
CA GLY A 329 -23.46 4.94 -5.50
C GLY A 329 -22.93 4.63 -6.90
N VAL A 330 -21.87 5.33 -7.26
CA VAL A 330 -21.18 5.17 -8.55
C VAL A 330 -20.20 4.01 -8.50
N THR A 331 -19.88 3.49 -9.68
CA THR A 331 -18.92 2.41 -9.91
C THR A 331 -17.83 2.91 -10.86
N THR A 332 -16.74 2.15 -10.99
CA THR A 332 -15.71 2.39 -12.03
C THR A 332 -15.97 1.59 -13.31
N VAL A 333 -17.15 0.96 -13.43
CA VAL A 333 -17.57 0.25 -14.64
C VAL A 333 -17.88 1.29 -15.73
N PRO A 334 -17.65 1.01 -17.02
CA PRO A 334 -17.99 1.94 -18.10
C PRO A 334 -19.40 2.55 -17.95
N PRO A 335 -19.56 3.86 -18.18
CA PRO A 335 -18.57 4.79 -18.75
C PRO A 335 -17.57 5.39 -17.75
N ASN A 336 -17.58 4.99 -16.48
CA ASN A 336 -16.79 5.61 -15.41
C ASN A 336 -15.39 4.99 -15.22
N GLY A 337 -14.82 4.38 -16.26
CA GLY A 337 -13.51 3.73 -16.17
C GLY A 337 -12.39 4.72 -15.81
N CYS A 338 -11.39 4.27 -15.04
CA CYS A 338 -10.40 5.16 -14.46
C CYS A 338 -9.14 5.40 -15.31
N THR A 339 -9.24 5.23 -16.63
CA THR A 339 -8.11 5.42 -17.56
C THR A 339 -7.61 6.87 -17.55
N GLY A 340 -8.51 7.86 -17.45
CA GLY A 340 -8.16 9.30 -17.48
C GLY A 340 -7.55 9.85 -16.17
N GLY A 341 -7.69 9.13 -15.07
CA GLY A 341 -7.18 9.49 -13.74
C GLY A 341 -6.07 8.57 -13.29
N VAL A 342 -6.39 7.33 -12.90
CA VAL A 342 -5.39 6.34 -12.46
C VAL A 342 -4.47 5.94 -13.61
N GLY A 343 -5.01 5.66 -14.80
CA GLY A 343 -4.20 5.32 -15.97
C GLY A 343 -3.25 6.45 -16.39
N ALA A 344 -3.76 7.68 -16.49
CA ALA A 344 -2.94 8.86 -16.77
C ALA A 344 -1.91 9.14 -15.68
N GLY A 345 -2.26 8.93 -14.41
CA GLY A 345 -1.35 9.05 -13.26
C GLY A 345 -0.24 8.01 -13.30
N ALA A 346 -0.55 6.76 -13.65
CA ALA A 346 0.45 5.70 -13.85
C ALA A 346 1.48 6.08 -14.92
N THR A 347 1.06 6.78 -15.98
CA THR A 347 1.98 7.30 -17.00
C THR A 347 2.79 8.48 -16.48
N ALA A 348 2.14 9.45 -15.84
CA ALA A 348 2.81 10.64 -15.30
C ALA A 348 3.86 10.32 -14.23
N PHE A 349 3.60 9.31 -13.39
CA PHE A 349 4.52 8.86 -12.35
C PHE A 349 5.47 7.74 -12.81
N SER A 350 5.39 7.33 -14.08
CA SER A 350 6.16 6.20 -14.61
C SER A 350 6.01 4.93 -13.74
N ALA A 351 4.79 4.64 -13.30
CA ALA A 351 4.49 3.52 -12.41
C ALA A 351 4.98 2.20 -13.04
N PRO A 352 5.87 1.47 -12.34
CA PRO A 352 6.50 0.27 -12.88
C PRO A 352 5.51 -0.88 -12.94
N VAL A 353 5.51 -1.59 -14.07
CA VAL A 353 4.76 -2.83 -14.28
C VAL A 353 5.72 -3.84 -14.90
N PRO A 354 5.99 -4.99 -14.27
CA PRO A 354 5.44 -5.44 -12.98
C PRO A 354 5.94 -4.61 -11.77
N MET A 355 5.30 -4.78 -10.62
CA MET A 355 5.76 -4.21 -9.35
C MET A 355 7.22 -4.64 -9.06
N PRO A 356 8.14 -3.68 -8.78
CA PRO A 356 9.54 -3.98 -8.50
C PRO A 356 9.73 -4.52 -7.08
N PRO A 357 10.92 -5.06 -6.74
CA PRO A 357 11.31 -5.24 -5.34
C PRO A 357 11.12 -3.94 -4.58
N LEU A 358 10.54 -4.00 -3.37
CA LEU A 358 10.31 -2.80 -2.57
C LEU A 358 11.60 -2.31 -1.94
N ARG A 359 11.71 -0.98 -1.82
CA ARG A 359 12.81 -0.39 -1.08
C ARG A 359 12.66 -0.73 0.40
N GLN A 360 13.77 -1.07 1.03
CA GLN A 360 13.76 -1.64 2.39
C GLN A 360 13.92 -0.61 3.50
N SER A 361 14.53 0.54 3.20
CA SER A 361 14.75 1.62 4.15
C SER A 361 14.76 2.97 3.48
#